data_AF-A0A7D5MWJ9-F1
#
_entry.id   AF-A0A7D5MWJ9-F1
#
_cell.length_a   1.000
_cell.length_b   1.000
_cell.length_c   1.000
_cell.angle_alpha   90.00
_cell.angle_beta   90.00
_cell.angle_gamma   90.00
#
_symmetry.space_group_name_H-M   'P 1'
#
loop_
_entity.id
_entity.type
_entity.pdbx_description
1 polymer ?
#
loop_
_entity_poly.entity_id
_entity_poly.type
_entity_poly.pdbx_seq_one_letter_code
_entity_poly.pdbx_strand_id
1 'polypeptide(L)'
;MTKEGTISSYSAEQLRRLRQREGSKTDWNRVDALADAGVERLVAEDEDERGLVPDWTRAELVMPTAKRSVNLRLDADVIDFFKAQGKGHIRRMQAVLRAYVDAHRHEQR
;
A
#
# COMPACT_ATOMS: atom_id res chain seq x y z
N MET A 1 19.65 -16.72 5.16
CA MET A 1 20.22 -15.95 4.04
C MET A 1 20.23 -14.47 4.42
N THR A 2 21.41 -13.86 4.53
CA THR A 2 21.57 -12.44 4.87
C THR A 2 21.19 -11.59 3.65
N LYS A 3 20.12 -10.79 3.75
CA LYS A 3 19.73 -9.86 2.67
C LYS A 3 20.74 -8.71 2.62
N GLU A 4 21.84 -8.89 1.90
CA GLU A 4 22.73 -7.79 1.53
C GLU A 4 22.10 -7.03 0.37
N GLY A 5 21.43 -5.93 0.68
CA GLY A 5 20.89 -5.03 -0.33
C GLY A 5 20.46 -3.71 0.27
N THR A 6 21.25 -2.67 0.02
CA THR A 6 20.86 -1.28 0.25
C THR A 6 19.61 -0.98 -0.57
N ILE A 7 18.43 -1.00 0.05
CA ILE A 7 17.19 -0.59 -0.60
C ILE A 7 17.36 0.89 -0.97
N SER A 8 17.53 1.15 -2.27
CA SER A 8 17.75 2.49 -2.81
C SER A 8 16.47 3.04 -3.40
N SER A 9 16.06 4.23 -2.98
CA SER A 9 14.91 4.92 -3.57
C SER A 9 15.32 5.67 -4.83
N TYR A 10 14.63 5.41 -5.95
CA TYR A 10 14.82 6.12 -7.22
C TYR A 10 13.52 6.79 -7.66
N SER A 11 13.61 7.94 -8.31
CA SER A 11 12.50 8.53 -9.05
C SER A 11 12.28 7.82 -10.39
N ALA A 12 11.08 7.92 -10.95
CA ALA A 12 10.76 7.34 -12.26
C ALA A 12 11.68 7.86 -13.38
N GLU A 13 12.07 9.13 -13.32
CA GLU A 13 13.01 9.72 -14.28
C GLU A 13 14.42 9.17 -14.13
N GLN A 14 14.89 8.99 -12.89
CA GLN A 14 16.20 8.39 -12.62
C GLN A 14 16.26 6.95 -13.15
N LEU A 15 15.21 6.16 -12.96
CA LEU A 15 15.14 4.79 -13.51
C LEU A 15 15.18 4.76 -15.04
N ARG A 16 14.50 5.69 -15.72
CA ARG A 16 14.55 5.80 -17.19
C ARG A 16 15.96 6.15 -17.68
N ARG A 17 16.61 7.11 -17.04
CA ARG A 17 18.00 7.51 -17.38
C ARG A 17 18.99 6.36 -17.16
N LEU A 18 18.86 5.64 -16.03
CA LEU A 18 19.70 4.48 -15.74
C LEU A 18 19.52 3.39 -16.81
N ARG A 19 18.27 3.11 -17.21
CA ARG A 19 17.98 2.14 -18.27
C ARG A 19 18.58 2.55 -19.63
N GLN A 20 18.58 3.85 -19.96
CA GLN A 20 19.19 4.34 -21.21
C GLN A 20 20.72 4.28 -21.17
N ARG A 21 21.35 4.51 -20.01
CA ARG A 21 22.81 4.56 -19.87
C ARG A 21 23.44 3.19 -19.68
N GLU A 22 22.85 2.36 -18.82
CA GLU A 22 23.41 1.08 -18.38
C GLU A 22 22.68 -0.12 -18.98
N GLY A 23 21.58 0.11 -19.70
CA GLY A 23 20.71 -0.95 -20.19
C GLY A 23 19.85 -1.57 -19.09
N SER A 24 19.11 -2.62 -19.44
CA SER A 24 18.43 -3.45 -18.46
C SER A 24 19.43 -4.38 -17.78
N LYS A 25 19.37 -4.46 -16.45
CA LYS A 25 20.09 -5.50 -15.69
C LYS A 25 19.38 -6.86 -15.72
N THR A 26 18.13 -6.88 -16.17
CA THR A 26 17.32 -8.08 -16.35
C THR A 26 17.52 -8.63 -17.76
N ASP A 27 17.80 -9.91 -17.86
CA ASP A 27 17.78 -10.67 -19.11
C ASP A 27 16.34 -10.93 -19.55
N TRP A 28 15.82 -10.04 -20.40
CA TRP A 28 14.45 -10.11 -20.90
C TRP A 28 14.22 -11.26 -21.86
N ASN A 29 15.24 -11.68 -22.61
CA ASN A 29 15.10 -12.81 -23.54
C ASN A 29 14.84 -14.11 -22.77
N ARG A 30 15.51 -14.29 -21.62
CA ARG A 30 15.24 -15.42 -20.73
C ARG A 30 13.81 -15.39 -20.18
N VAL A 31 13.31 -14.22 -19.80
CA VAL A 31 11.95 -14.06 -19.25
C VAL A 31 10.90 -14.34 -20.33
N ASP A 32 11.08 -13.77 -21.53
CA ASP A 32 10.15 -13.97 -22.65
C ASP A 32 10.12 -15.43 -23.15
N ALA A 33 11.25 -16.14 -23.04
CA ALA A 33 11.34 -17.57 -23.39
C ALA A 33 10.83 -18.51 -22.29
N LEU A 34 10.51 -18.00 -21.09
CA LEU A 34 10.04 -18.81 -19.98
C LEU A 34 8.57 -19.18 -20.17
N ALA A 35 8.31 -20.47 -20.39
CA ALA A 35 6.95 -20.99 -20.49
C ALA A 35 6.26 -21.07 -19.11
N ASP A 36 4.93 -21.06 -19.11
CA ASP A 36 4.08 -21.09 -17.90
C ASP A 36 4.46 -22.23 -16.94
N ALA A 37 4.68 -23.45 -17.44
CA ALA A 37 5.09 -24.59 -16.61
C ALA A 37 6.45 -24.38 -15.92
N GLY A 38 7.33 -23.56 -16.52
CA GLY A 38 8.58 -23.13 -15.90
C GLY A 38 8.35 -22.12 -14.78
N VAL A 39 7.41 -21.19 -14.95
CA VAL A 39 6.99 -20.24 -13.92
C VAL A 39 6.39 -20.98 -12.72
N GLU A 40 5.46 -21.90 -12.96
CA GLU A 40 4.82 -22.69 -11.88
C GLU A 40 5.84 -23.46 -11.06
N ARG A 41 6.84 -24.06 -11.71
CA ARG A 41 7.93 -24.75 -11.01
C ARG A 41 8.74 -23.80 -10.15
N LEU A 42 9.14 -22.64 -10.68
CA LEU A 42 9.92 -21.65 -9.93
C LEU A 42 9.15 -21.14 -8.72
N VAL A 43 7.85 -20.89 -8.85
CA VAL A 43 6.97 -20.51 -7.74
C VAL A 43 6.87 -21.63 -6.70
N ALA A 44 6.74 -22.89 -7.13
CA ALA A 44 6.66 -24.04 -6.21
C ALA A 44 7.97 -24.31 -5.45
N GLU A 45 9.12 -23.99 -6.07
CA GLU A 45 10.44 -24.13 -5.45
C GLU A 45 10.77 -22.99 -4.48
N ASP A 46 10.18 -21.80 -4.67
CA ASP A 46 10.39 -20.63 -3.83
C ASP A 46 9.83 -20.85 -2.41
N GLU A 47 10.68 -20.66 -1.40
CA GLU A 47 10.30 -20.79 0.02
C GLU A 47 9.35 -19.68 0.47
N ASP A 48 9.50 -18.46 -0.07
CA ASP A 48 8.67 -17.32 0.29
C ASP A 48 7.23 -17.50 -0.23
N GLU A 49 7.03 -18.26 -1.31
CA GLU A 49 5.72 -18.59 -1.91
C GLU A 49 5.02 -19.80 -1.24
N ARG A 50 5.73 -20.58 -0.42
CA ARG A 50 5.13 -21.78 0.21
C ARG A 50 3.99 -21.40 1.14
N GLY A 51 2.79 -21.88 0.81
CA GLY A 51 1.59 -21.67 1.61
C GLY A 51 0.86 -20.36 1.31
N LEU A 52 1.35 -19.54 0.37
CA LEU A 52 0.60 -18.42 -0.20
C LEU A 52 -0.41 -18.96 -1.23
N VAL A 53 -1.55 -19.43 -0.72
CA VAL A 53 -2.72 -19.72 -1.55
C VAL A 53 -3.81 -18.72 -1.18
N PRO A 54 -3.88 -17.55 -1.82
CA PRO A 54 -4.87 -16.54 -1.49
C PRO A 54 -6.28 -17.07 -1.76
N ASP A 55 -7.16 -16.97 -0.76
CA ASP A 55 -8.58 -17.25 -0.94
C ASP A 55 -9.27 -16.07 -1.65
N TRP A 56 -9.29 -16.14 -2.97
CA TRP A 56 -9.93 -15.13 -3.81
C TRP A 56 -11.45 -15.04 -3.61
N THR A 57 -12.10 -16.04 -2.99
CA THR A 57 -13.55 -15.97 -2.71
C THR A 57 -13.89 -14.95 -1.62
N ARG A 58 -12.89 -14.57 -0.80
CA ARG A 58 -13.01 -13.57 0.28
C ARG A 58 -12.36 -12.23 -0.09
N ALA A 59 -11.89 -12.07 -1.32
CA ALA A 59 -11.23 -10.85 -1.74
C ALA A 59 -12.26 -9.70 -1.81
N GLU A 60 -12.05 -8.66 -1.00
CA GLU A 60 -12.86 -7.44 -1.06
C GLU A 60 -12.18 -6.38 -1.94
N LEU A 61 -12.91 -5.86 -2.92
CA LEU A 61 -12.45 -4.74 -3.73
C LEU A 61 -12.48 -3.46 -2.90
N VAL A 62 -11.31 -3.03 -2.41
CA VAL A 62 -11.16 -1.75 -1.70
C VAL A 62 -10.72 -0.67 -2.68
N MET A 63 -11.67 0.14 -3.14
CA MET A 63 -11.35 1.34 -3.94
C MET A 63 -10.85 2.45 -2.99
N PRO A 64 -9.57 2.88 -3.08
CA PRO A 64 -9.04 3.91 -2.21
C PRO A 64 -9.78 5.23 -2.50
N THR A 65 -10.62 5.65 -1.55
CA THR A 65 -11.33 6.92 -1.68
C THR A 65 -10.35 8.06 -1.39
N ALA A 66 -10.21 9.00 -2.34
CA ALA A 66 -9.39 10.18 -2.14
C ALA A 66 -9.92 10.99 -0.94
N LYS A 67 -9.03 11.26 0.03
CA LYS A 67 -9.35 12.13 1.15
C LYS A 67 -9.55 13.55 0.63
N ARG A 68 -10.68 14.17 0.96
CA ARG A 68 -10.92 15.58 0.64
C ARG A 68 -10.32 16.43 1.75
N SER A 69 -9.50 17.41 1.37
CA SER A 69 -9.03 18.43 2.30
C SER A 69 -10.16 19.46 2.49
N VAL A 70 -10.57 19.66 3.74
CA VAL A 70 -11.59 20.64 4.10
C VAL A 70 -11.01 21.60 5.14
N ASN A 71 -11.34 22.88 5.03
CA ASN A 71 -11.02 23.85 6.07
C ASN A 71 -12.19 23.87 7.07
N LEU A 72 -11.96 23.31 8.27
CA LEU A 72 -12.95 23.21 9.33
C LEU A 72 -12.48 24.03 10.52
N ARG A 73 -13.36 24.88 11.05
CA ARG A 73 -13.14 25.55 12.34
C ARG A 73 -13.61 24.62 13.45
N LEU A 74 -12.75 24.43 14.43
CA LEU A 74 -13.02 23.65 15.64
C LEU A 74 -12.63 24.50 16.85
N ASP A 75 -13.27 24.22 17.97
CA ASP A 75 -12.93 24.86 19.24
C ASP A 75 -11.51 24.46 19.67
N ALA A 76 -10.84 25.38 20.37
CA ALA A 76 -9.42 25.23 20.71
C ALA A 76 -9.18 24.05 21.65
N ASP A 77 -10.07 23.85 22.63
CA ASP A 77 -10.05 22.75 23.59
C ASP A 77 -10.13 21.37 22.93
N VAL A 78 -10.98 21.24 21.90
CA VAL A 78 -11.11 20.01 21.12
C VAL A 78 -9.81 19.70 20.39
N ILE A 79 -9.21 20.68 19.72
CA ILE A 79 -7.95 20.51 19.00
C ILE A 79 -6.83 20.11 19.99
N ASP A 80 -6.76 20.81 21.12
CA ASP A 80 -5.70 20.58 22.11
C ASP A 80 -5.80 19.21 22.77
N PHE A 81 -7.02 18.73 23.05
CA PHE A 81 -7.26 17.37 23.52
C PHE A 81 -6.69 16.30 22.57
N PHE A 82 -6.94 16.42 21.26
CA PHE A 82 -6.43 15.46 20.29
C PHE A 82 -4.92 15.61 20.07
N LYS A 83 -4.39 16.84 20.09
CA LYS A 83 -2.94 17.10 19.99
C LYS A 83 -2.16 16.52 21.15
N ALA A 84 -2.69 16.60 22.38
CA ALA A 84 -2.07 16.06 23.58
C ALA A 84 -1.78 14.54 23.48
N GLN A 85 -2.55 13.81 22.66
CA GLN A 85 -2.38 12.37 22.45
C GLN A 85 -1.23 12.03 21.45
N GLY A 86 -0.52 13.03 20.92
CA GLY A 86 0.68 12.85 20.10
C GLY A 86 0.45 12.74 18.57
N LYS A 87 1.44 12.16 17.88
CA LYS A 87 1.45 12.03 16.41
C LYS A 87 0.23 11.24 15.94
N GLY A 88 -0.47 11.76 14.92
CA GLY A 88 -1.68 11.14 14.37
C GLY A 88 -3.00 11.66 14.96
N HIS A 89 -2.99 12.79 15.67
CA HIS A 89 -4.22 13.44 16.16
C HIS A 89 -5.30 13.59 15.06
N ILE A 90 -4.94 14.01 13.85
CA ILE A 90 -5.87 14.09 12.70
C ILE A 90 -6.50 12.73 12.37
N ARG A 91 -5.73 11.63 12.41
CA ARG A 91 -6.25 10.28 12.13
C ARG A 91 -7.28 9.85 13.17
N ARG A 92 -7.05 10.19 14.45
CA ARG A 92 -8.01 9.93 15.53
C ARG A 92 -9.27 10.77 15.39
N MET A 93 -9.12 12.06 15.08
CA MET A 93 -10.27 12.93 14.78
C MET A 93 -11.11 12.37 13.62
N GLN A 94 -10.46 11.91 12.54
CA GLN A 94 -11.15 11.25 11.43
C GLN A 94 -11.90 9.98 11.85
N ALA A 95 -11.33 9.17 12.75
CA ALA A 95 -11.98 7.96 13.25
C ALA A 95 -13.25 8.29 14.05
N VAL A 96 -13.21 9.32 14.90
CA VAL A 96 -14.38 9.79 15.67
C VAL A 96 -15.48 10.30 14.73
N LEU A 97 -15.12 11.14 13.75
CA LEU A 97 -16.08 11.63 12.76
C LEU A 97 -16.72 10.49 11.97
N ARG A 98 -15.95 9.45 11.64
CA ARG A 98 -16.46 8.27 10.94
C ARG A 98 -17.43 7.47 11.81
N ALA A 99 -17.06 7.20 13.06
CA ALA A 99 -17.94 6.50 14.01
C ALA A 99 -19.27 7.26 14.22
N TYR A 100 -19.21 8.59 14.31
CA TYR A 100 -20.42 9.43 14.39
C TYR A 100 -21.31 9.27 13.15
N VAL A 101 -20.73 9.37 11.95
CA VAL A 101 -21.47 9.20 10.68
C VAL A 101 -22.09 7.81 10.58
N ASP A 102 -21.36 6.76 10.94
CA ASP A 102 -21.84 5.38 10.87
C ASP A 102 -23.02 5.17 11.83
N ALA A 103 -22.91 5.64 13.08
CA ALA A 103 -24.00 5.56 14.06
C ALA A 103 -25.30 6.24 13.58
N HIS A 104 -25.21 7.45 13.00
CA HIS A 104 -26.39 8.20 12.56
C HIS A 104 -26.96 7.70 11.22
N ARG A 105 -26.16 6.98 10.42
CA ARG A 105 -26.66 6.32 9.21
C ARG A 105 -27.48 5.06 9.52
N HIS A 106 -27.20 4.40 10.65
CA HIS A 106 -27.95 3.23 11.09
C HIS A 106 -29.32 3.59 11.70
N GLU A 107 -29.47 4.77 12.30
CA GLU A 107 -30.77 5.24 12.84
C GLU A 107 -31.76 5.71 11.77
N GLN A 108 -31.30 6.06 10.56
CA GLN A 108 -32.15 6.60 9.50
C GLN A 108 -32.56 5.55 8.44
N ARG A 109 -32.33 4.27 8.69
CA ARG A 109 -32.77 3.14 7.85
C ARG A 109 -33.81 2.31 8.59
#